data_AF-A0A3D0Q3F8-F1
#
_entry.id   AF-A0A3D0Q3F8-F1
#
_cell.length_a   1.000
_cell.length_b   1.000
_cell.length_c   1.000
_cell.angle_alpha   90.00
_cell.angle_beta   90.00
_cell.angle_gamma   90.00
#
_symmetry.space_group_name_H-M   'P 1'
#
loop_
_entity.id
_entity.type
_entity.pdbx_description
1 polymer ?
#
loop_
_entity_poly.entity_id
_entity_poly.type
_entity_poly.pdbx_seq_one_letter_code
_entity_poly.pdbx_strand_id
1 'polypeptide(L)' 'QSVADAEGFAYETVFNCITCEIHSSLEAVGLTAAMSKALTEQGISSNVIAAFYHDHIFVPQVDAKRAIAALKALTAEHS' A
#
# COMPACT_ATOMS: atom_id res chain seq x y z
N GLN A 1 -7.16 15.68 3.44
CA GLN A 1 -7.09 16.68 2.36
C GLN A 1 -7.81 17.96 2.79
N SER A 2 -9.11 17.93 3.00
CA SER A 2 -9.92 19.11 3.37
C SER A 2 -9.45 19.93 4.58
N VAL A 3 -8.84 19.32 5.59
CA VAL A 3 -8.23 20.06 6.73
C VAL A 3 -6.93 20.75 6.34
N ALA A 4 -6.08 20.11 5.51
CA ALA A 4 -4.85 20.73 5.03
C ALA A 4 -5.15 21.92 4.10
N ASP A 5 -6.18 21.80 3.27
CA ASP A 5 -6.65 22.88 2.40
C ASP A 5 -7.21 24.04 3.24
N ALA A 6 -7.96 23.76 4.31
CA ALA A 6 -8.53 24.77 5.20
C ALA A 6 -7.46 25.53 6.00
N GLU A 7 -6.37 24.85 6.38
CA GLU A 7 -5.28 25.42 7.17
C GLU A 7 -4.13 25.97 6.30
N GLY A 8 -4.26 25.89 4.96
CA GLY A 8 -3.27 26.41 4.01
C GLY A 8 -1.93 25.66 4.01
N PHE A 9 -1.91 24.41 4.47
CA PHE A 9 -0.68 23.61 4.44
C PHE A 9 -0.37 23.18 3.01
N ALA A 10 0.85 23.52 2.55
CA ALA A 10 1.34 23.02 1.28
C ALA A 10 1.62 21.51 1.35
N TYR A 11 1.16 20.78 0.35
CA TYR A 11 1.48 19.38 0.12
C TYR A 11 1.71 19.14 -1.37
N GLU A 12 2.66 18.27 -1.70
CA GLU A 12 3.06 18.03 -3.09
C GLU A 12 2.29 16.89 -3.74
N THR A 13 1.79 15.93 -2.96
CA THR A 13 1.12 14.73 -3.49
C THR A 13 0.11 14.17 -2.49
N VAL A 14 -1.02 13.69 -3.02
CA VAL A 14 -2.04 12.97 -2.25
C VAL A 14 -1.76 11.48 -2.35
N PHE A 15 -1.73 10.83 -1.19
CA PHE A 15 -1.56 9.38 -1.08
C PHE A 15 -2.86 8.72 -0.65
N ASN A 16 -3.12 7.54 -1.20
CA ASN A 16 -4.16 6.64 -0.74
C ASN A 16 -3.51 5.56 0.14
N CYS A 17 -4.20 5.23 1.24
CA CYS A 17 -3.83 4.10 2.10
C CYS A 17 -4.61 2.86 1.66
N ILE A 18 -3.88 1.77 1.40
CA ILE A 18 -4.44 0.44 1.15
C ILE A 18 -4.13 -0.39 2.40
N THR A 19 -5.16 -0.84 3.09
CA THR A 19 -5.03 -1.74 4.25
C THR A 19 -5.16 -3.19 3.78
N CYS A 20 -4.15 -3.99 4.07
CA CYS A 20 -4.17 -5.43 3.82
C CYS A 20 -4.55 -6.16 5.12
N GLU A 21 -5.79 -6.63 5.18
CA GLU A 21 -6.33 -7.42 6.31
C GLU A 21 -5.87 -8.87 6.25
N ILE A 22 -4.59 -9.11 6.50
CA ILE A 22 -4.03 -10.46 6.39
C ILE A 22 -3.99 -11.08 7.79
N HIS A 23 -4.84 -12.10 8.01
CA HIS A 23 -4.89 -12.91 9.24
C HIS A 23 -3.80 -14.00 9.27
N SER A 24 -2.65 -13.76 8.67
CA SER A 24 -1.57 -14.74 8.67
C SER A 24 -0.72 -14.49 9.90
N SER A 25 -0.47 -15.57 10.65
CA SER A 25 0.33 -15.58 11.86
C SER A 25 1.61 -14.75 11.70
N LEU A 26 2.09 -14.25 12.84
CA LEU A 26 3.31 -13.45 13.07
C LEU A 26 4.61 -13.99 12.41
N GLU A 27 4.53 -15.08 11.63
CA GLU A 27 5.60 -15.79 10.95
C GLU A 27 5.69 -15.53 9.43
N ALA A 28 4.84 -14.70 8.84
CA ALA A 28 4.92 -14.35 7.41
C ALA A 28 6.06 -13.37 7.09
N VAL A 29 7.29 -13.72 7.48
CA VAL A 29 8.53 -13.02 7.10
C VAL A 29 8.70 -13.14 5.58
N GLY A 30 8.06 -12.25 4.82
CA GLY A 30 8.09 -12.29 3.36
C GLY A 30 6.93 -11.57 2.68
N LEU A 31 5.81 -11.38 3.38
CA LEU A 31 4.62 -10.75 2.80
C LEU A 31 4.83 -9.28 2.44
N THR A 32 5.41 -8.51 3.36
CA THR A 32 5.81 -7.11 3.12
C THR A 32 6.79 -6.99 1.95
N ALA A 33 7.72 -7.95 1.82
CA ALA A 33 8.69 -7.98 0.72
C ALA A 33 8.01 -8.32 -0.62
N ALA A 34 7.10 -9.28 -0.64
CA ALA A 34 6.33 -9.65 -1.83
C ALA A 34 5.45 -8.50 -2.33
N MET A 35 4.76 -7.81 -1.41
CA MET A 35 3.94 -6.64 -1.76
C MET A 35 4.79 -5.47 -2.28
N SER A 36 5.90 -5.16 -1.61
CA SER A 36 6.83 -4.12 -2.05
C SER A 36 7.40 -4.43 -3.44
N LYS A 37 7.76 -5.69 -3.69
CA LYS A 37 8.26 -6.15 -4.99
C LYS A 37 7.20 -6.01 -6.08
N ALA A 38 5.98 -6.50 -5.85
CA ALA A 38 4.90 -6.42 -6.83
C ALA A 38 4.57 -4.96 -7.24
N LEU A 39 4.60 -4.03 -6.29
CA LEU A 39 4.40 -2.61 -6.56
C LEU A 39 5.58 -2.00 -7.32
N THR A 40 6.81 -2.37 -6.94
CA THR A 40 8.05 -1.93 -7.62
C THR A 40 8.10 -2.39 -9.08
N GLU A 41 7.69 -3.63 -9.37
CA GLU A 41 7.64 -4.18 -10.74
C GLU A 41 6.64 -3.43 -11.63
N GLN A 42 5.62 -2.80 -11.03
CA GLN A 42 4.68 -1.93 -11.73
C GLN A 42 5.14 -0.47 -11.78
N GLY A 43 6.32 -0.15 -11.26
CA GLY A 43 6.85 1.21 -11.17
C GLY A 43 6.05 2.11 -10.21
N ILE A 44 5.39 1.52 -9.21
CA ILE A 44 4.57 2.26 -8.24
C ILE A 44 5.42 2.50 -7.00
N SER A 45 5.64 3.78 -6.67
CA SER A 45 6.25 4.15 -5.39
C SER A 45 5.29 3.81 -4.24
N SER A 46 5.76 3.03 -3.28
CA SER A 46 4.96 2.59 -2.14
C SER A 46 5.71 2.71 -0.83
N ASN A 47 5.07 3.27 0.19
CA ASN A 47 5.55 3.20 1.58
C ASN A 47 4.75 2.12 2.30
N VAL A 48 5.39 1.00 2.62
CA VAL A 48 4.75 -0.08 3.37
C VAL A 48 5.07 0.07 4.85
N ILE A 49 4.02 0.16 5.66
CA ILE A 49 4.10 0.22 7.13
C ILE A 49 3.57 -1.12 7.66
N ALA A 50 4.48 -1.94 8.17
CA ALA A 50 4.10 -3.16 8.87
C ALA A 50 3.52 -2.80 10.24
N ALA A 51 2.23 -3.09 10.46
CA ALA A 51 1.60 -2.94 11.77
C ALA A 51 1.34 -4.32 12.39
N PHE A 52 1.13 -4.34 13.70
CA PHE A 52 0.99 -5.58 14.47
C PHE A 52 -0.18 -6.47 13.99
N TYR A 53 -1.22 -5.88 13.40
CA TYR A 53 -2.39 -6.60 12.91
C TYR A 53 -2.54 -6.57 11.38
N HIS A 54 -2.14 -5.48 10.73
CA HIS A 54 -2.37 -5.26 9.30
C HIS A 54 -1.24 -4.44 8.69
N ASP A 55 -0.84 -4.77 7.47
CA ASP A 55 0.08 -3.94 6.70
C ASP A 55 -0.69 -2.79 6.03
N HIS A 56 -0.13 -1.58 6.14
CA HIS A 56 -0.66 -0.38 5.50
C HIS A 56 0.27 0.06 4.39
N ILE A 57 -0.25 0.17 3.18
CA ILE A 57 0.53 0.57 2.00
C ILE A 57 0.05 1.92 1.52
N PHE A 58 0.93 2.92 1.56
CA PHE A 58 0.65 4.25 1.02
C PHE A 58 1.19 4.36 -0.40
N VAL A 59 0.31 4.67 -1.34
CA VAL A 59 0.62 4.87 -2.76
C VAL A 59 0.05 6.20 -3.25
N PRO A 60 0.67 6.85 -4.25
CA PRO A 60 0.09 8.03 -4.88
C PRO A 60 -1.35 7.76 -5.36
N GLN A 61 -2.25 8.73 -5.17
CA GLN A 61 -3.67 8.57 -5.52
C GLN A 61 -3.87 8.16 -7.00
N VAL A 62 -3.01 8.66 -7.89
CA VAL A 62 -3.01 8.33 -9.32
C VAL A 62 -2.74 6.84 -9.59
N ASP A 63 -1.94 6.21 -8.73
CA ASP A 63 -1.54 4.80 -8.87
C ASP A 63 -2.37 3.85 -8.01
N ALA A 64 -3.27 4.37 -7.15
CA ALA A 64 -4.04 3.56 -6.21
C ALA A 64 -4.78 2.39 -6.86
N LYS A 65 -5.40 2.61 -8.04
CA LYS A 65 -6.09 1.54 -8.79
C LYS A 65 -5.13 0.48 -9.31
N ARG A 66 -3.96 0.90 -9.81
CA ARG A 66 -2.92 0.00 -10.33
C ARG A 66 -2.30 -0.81 -9.18
N ALA A 67 -2.08 -0.18 -8.04
CA ALA A 67 -1.58 -0.82 -6.82
C ALA A 67 -2.54 -1.90 -6.34
N ILE A 68 -3.85 -1.61 -6.26
CA ILE A 68 -4.86 -2.62 -5.90
C ILE A 68 -4.86 -3.80 -6.88
N ALA A 69 -4.75 -3.54 -8.19
CA ALA A 69 -4.70 -4.61 -9.19
C ALA A 69 -3.46 -5.49 -9.02
N ALA A 70 -2.28 -4.90 -8.79
CA ALA A 70 -1.03 -5.62 -8.55
C ALA A 70 -1.11 -6.48 -7.28
N LEU A 71 -1.63 -5.93 -6.18
CA LEU A 71 -1.79 -6.65 -4.92
C LEU A 71 -2.80 -7.80 -5.04
N LYS A 72 -3.90 -7.62 -5.78
CA LYS A 72 -4.86 -8.70 -6.05
C LYS A 72 -4.27 -9.83 -6.89
N ALA A 73 -3.45 -9.50 -7.89
CA ALA A 73 -2.75 -10.50 -8.70
C ALA A 73 -1.81 -11.35 -7.82
N LEU A 74 -1.04 -10.69 -6.93
CA LEU A 74 -0.17 -11.37 -5.97
C LEU A 74 -0.94 -12.34 -5.05
N THR A 75 -2.14 -11.98 -4.58
CA THR A 75 -2.97 -12.89 -3.76
C THR A 75 -3.48 -14.10 -4.56
N ALA A 76 -3.82 -13.90 -5.84
CA ALA A 76 -4.30 -14.98 -6.71
C ALA A 76 -3.20 -16.01 -7.05
N GLU A 77 -1.93 -15.58 -7.08
CA GLU A 77 -0.77 -16.47 -7.30
C GLU A 77 -0.39 -17.30 -6.07
N HIS A 78 -0.84 -16.89 -4.88
CA HIS A 78 -0.53 -17.53 -3.60
C HIS A 78 -1.75 -18.20 -2.93
N SER A 79 -2.85 -18.43 -3.67
CA SER A 79 -4.04 -19.17 -3.21
C SER A 79 -4.05 -20.62 -3.69
#